data_AF-A0A0D2F3F5-F1
#
_entry.id   AF-A0A0D2F3F5-F1
#
_cell.length_a   1.000
_cell.length_b   1.000
_cell.length_c   1.000
_cell.angle_alpha   90.00
_cell.angle_beta   90.00
_cell.angle_gamma   90.00
#
_symmetry.space_group_name_H-M   'P 1'
#
loop_
_entity.id
_entity.type
_entity.pdbx_description
1 polymer ?
#
loop_
_entity_poly.entity_id
_entity_poly.type
_entity_poly.pdbx_seq_one_letter_code
_entity_poly.pdbx_strand_id
1 'polypeptide(L)'
;MVSSEEGNPARDTPPPLGQIGIVFTDIVKSTNIWEKDTEAMTEAMKLHDDMIRALTVANQGYEVKQNGDGFMIAFASATSAVQFCLDVQEKLLDEHWPKEILKLPPGQETKDPEGHVLFRGLQLRMSAHWGETVSKWNEVIQRMDYLGPVVNRAARFIQVTEGGQIVVSEEFLRQLQSELEIAKEQQQSDSHDPVPADSTGDDGRSADGPSTTPAPSLNLRSLRSRRDQKKLTHQQFEIRPLGDYEFQGLEDPHKLYFLVPHSLGGRVDHWHQVAHVTGVKGNVRSS
;
A
#
# COMPACT_ATOMS: atom_id res chain seq x y z
N MET A 1 -30.42 15.21 -25.23
CA MET A 1 -29.19 14.41 -25.11
C MET A 1 -28.80 14.45 -23.66
N VAL A 2 -29.15 13.42 -22.89
CA VAL A 2 -28.53 13.24 -21.57
C VAL A 2 -27.22 12.55 -21.89
N SER A 3 -26.11 13.28 -21.77
CA SER A 3 -24.79 12.66 -21.79
C SER A 3 -24.80 11.66 -20.64
N SER A 4 -24.80 10.38 -20.98
CA SER A 4 -24.47 9.33 -20.03
C SER A 4 -23.10 9.70 -19.49
N GLU A 5 -23.03 10.17 -18.25
CA GLU A 5 -21.78 10.20 -17.51
C GLU A 5 -21.23 8.77 -17.63
N GLU A 6 -20.16 8.60 -18.40
CA GLU A 6 -19.37 7.38 -18.37
C GLU A 6 -19.00 7.20 -16.90
N GLY A 7 -19.67 6.26 -16.23
CA GLY A 7 -19.44 6.00 -14.83
C GLY A 7 -17.95 5.80 -14.64
N ASN A 8 -17.34 6.59 -13.76
CA ASN A 8 -15.93 6.41 -13.44
C ASN A 8 -15.76 4.96 -12.93
N PRO A 9 -15.04 4.07 -13.63
CA PRO A 9 -14.99 2.65 -13.29
C PRO A 9 -14.39 2.40 -11.89
N ALA A 10 -13.59 3.34 -11.36
CA ALA A 10 -13.13 3.31 -9.96
C ALA A 10 -14.26 3.42 -8.94
N ARG A 11 -15.47 3.75 -9.39
CA ARG A 11 -16.68 3.79 -8.57
C ARG A 11 -17.45 2.48 -8.53
N ASP A 12 -17.13 1.53 -9.41
CA ASP A 12 -17.89 0.28 -9.55
C ASP A 12 -17.33 -0.89 -8.74
N THR A 13 -16.08 -0.81 -8.25
CA THR A 13 -15.53 -1.84 -7.35
C THR A 13 -16.39 -1.93 -6.09
N PRO A 14 -16.86 -3.12 -5.66
CA PRO A 14 -17.64 -3.25 -4.42
C PRO A 14 -16.79 -2.88 -3.19
N PRO A 15 -17.36 -2.20 -2.19
CA PRO A 15 -16.63 -1.85 -0.98
C PRO A 15 -16.29 -3.11 -0.17
N PRO A 16 -15.01 -3.35 0.18
CA PRO A 16 -14.65 -4.48 1.04
C PRO A 16 -15.19 -4.27 2.47
N LEU A 17 -15.46 -5.36 3.19
CA LEU A 17 -16.03 -5.33 4.55
C LEU A 17 -15.17 -6.15 5.51
N GLY A 18 -15.25 -5.83 6.80
CA GLY A 18 -14.53 -6.54 7.87
C GLY A 18 -13.06 -6.14 7.95
N GLN A 19 -12.17 -7.16 7.90
CA GLN A 19 -10.73 -6.97 7.86
C GLN A 19 -10.27 -6.57 6.46
N ILE A 20 -9.72 -5.37 6.35
CA ILE A 20 -9.34 -4.78 5.06
C ILE A 20 -8.00 -4.05 5.17
N GLY A 21 -7.39 -3.83 4.01
CA GLY A 21 -6.20 -2.99 3.86
C GLY A 21 -6.62 -1.56 3.55
N ILE A 22 -6.15 -0.60 4.33
CA ILE A 22 -6.34 0.83 4.06
C ILE A 22 -5.01 1.42 3.59
N VAL A 23 -5.01 2.02 2.40
CA VAL A 23 -3.89 2.74 1.82
C VAL A 23 -4.20 4.23 1.80
N PHE A 24 -3.26 5.05 2.28
CA PHE A 24 -3.24 6.49 2.07
C PHE A 24 -2.12 6.88 1.12
N THR A 25 -2.41 7.76 0.17
CA THR A 25 -1.43 8.43 -0.68
C THR A 25 -1.32 9.91 -0.30
N ASP A 26 -0.19 10.53 -0.60
CA ASP A 26 0.05 11.97 -0.41
C ASP A 26 1.12 12.46 -1.39
N ILE A 27 0.97 13.65 -1.95
CA ILE A 27 1.95 14.25 -2.86
C ILE A 27 2.98 15.02 -2.06
N VAL A 28 4.25 14.64 -2.22
CA VAL A 28 5.36 15.29 -1.52
C VAL A 28 5.52 16.72 -1.99
N LYS A 29 5.51 17.67 -1.04
CA LYS A 29 5.72 19.12 -1.26
C LYS A 29 4.67 19.74 -2.20
N SER A 30 3.47 19.20 -2.27
CA SER A 30 2.38 19.72 -3.13
C SER A 30 2.09 21.20 -2.91
N THR A 31 1.99 21.67 -1.65
CA THR A 31 1.78 23.10 -1.33
C THR A 31 2.84 23.98 -1.98
N ASN A 32 4.12 23.58 -1.93
CA ASN A 32 5.20 24.33 -2.55
C ASN A 32 5.06 24.37 -4.08
N ILE A 33 4.56 23.29 -4.70
CA ILE A 33 4.35 23.23 -6.16
C ILE A 33 3.18 24.16 -6.53
N TRP A 34 2.07 24.09 -5.79
CA TRP A 34 0.90 24.97 -5.96
C TRP A 34 1.25 26.46 -5.90
N GLU A 35 2.11 26.85 -4.94
CA GLU A 35 2.57 28.24 -4.78
C GLU A 35 3.50 28.70 -5.92
N LYS A 36 4.22 27.78 -6.57
CA LYS A 36 5.18 28.11 -7.62
C LYS A 36 4.55 28.17 -9.00
N ASP A 37 3.66 27.23 -9.31
CA ASP A 37 3.02 27.13 -10.62
C ASP A 37 1.66 26.44 -10.50
N THR A 38 0.62 27.25 -10.33
CA THR A 38 -0.76 26.76 -10.18
C THR A 38 -1.31 26.14 -11.45
N GLU A 39 -0.92 26.65 -12.63
CA GLU A 39 -1.39 26.15 -13.92
C GLU A 39 -0.81 24.76 -14.18
N ALA A 40 0.52 24.62 -14.06
CA ALA A 40 1.19 23.34 -14.22
C ALA A 40 0.72 22.30 -13.18
N MET A 41 0.51 22.72 -11.93
CA MET A 41 0.01 21.80 -10.89
C MET A 41 -1.43 21.35 -11.15
N THR A 42 -2.28 22.20 -11.72
CA THR A 42 -3.66 21.81 -12.10
C THR A 42 -3.64 20.72 -13.16
N GLU A 43 -2.79 20.85 -14.18
CA GLU A 43 -2.60 19.81 -15.20
C GLU A 43 -2.01 18.53 -14.62
N ALA A 44 -1.00 18.65 -13.74
CA ALA A 44 -0.39 17.50 -13.07
C ALA A 44 -1.39 16.76 -12.18
N MET A 45 -2.23 17.48 -11.42
CA MET A 45 -3.27 16.87 -10.59
C MET A 45 -4.25 16.03 -11.40
N LYS A 46 -4.61 16.47 -12.60
CA LYS A 46 -5.48 15.67 -13.48
C LYS A 46 -4.81 14.34 -13.87
N LEU A 47 -3.54 14.39 -14.31
CA LEU A 47 -2.79 13.18 -14.66
C LEU A 47 -2.62 12.24 -13.46
N HIS A 48 -2.30 12.81 -12.30
CA HIS A 48 -2.20 12.09 -11.03
C HIS A 48 -3.50 11.36 -10.68
N ASP A 49 -4.61 12.08 -10.69
CA ASP A 49 -5.91 11.59 -10.30
C ASP A 49 -6.42 10.49 -11.25
N ASP A 50 -6.25 10.68 -12.57
CA ASP A 50 -6.62 9.70 -13.59
C ASP A 50 -5.78 8.41 -13.43
N MET A 51 -4.46 8.56 -13.21
CA MET A 51 -3.55 7.45 -12.98
C MET A 51 -3.91 6.65 -11.72
N ILE A 52 -4.14 7.33 -10.58
CA ILE A 52 -4.49 6.66 -9.32
C ILE A 52 -5.82 5.91 -9.46
N ARG A 53 -6.83 6.50 -10.11
CA ARG A 53 -8.13 5.85 -10.32
C ARG A 53 -8.02 4.62 -11.23
N ALA A 54 -7.26 4.72 -12.32
CA ALA A 54 -7.03 3.59 -13.21
C ALA A 54 -6.32 2.43 -12.49
N LEU A 55 -5.26 2.73 -11.72
CA LEU A 55 -4.53 1.70 -10.96
C LEU A 55 -5.35 1.15 -9.79
N THR A 56 -6.22 1.95 -9.17
CA THR A 56 -7.15 1.48 -8.15
C THR A 56 -8.07 0.41 -8.73
N VAL A 57 -8.67 0.63 -9.90
CA VAL A 57 -9.51 -0.38 -10.58
C VAL A 57 -8.71 -1.61 -10.95
N ALA A 58 -7.55 -1.44 -11.60
CA ALA A 58 -6.71 -2.54 -12.06
C ALA A 58 -6.30 -3.49 -10.93
N ASN A 59 -6.16 -2.95 -9.71
CA ASN A 59 -5.78 -3.69 -8.51
C ASN A 59 -6.97 -4.09 -7.63
N GLN A 60 -8.21 -3.98 -8.11
CA GLN A 60 -9.43 -4.32 -7.35
C GLN A 60 -9.55 -3.52 -6.04
N GLY A 61 -9.02 -2.30 -6.05
CA GLY A 61 -9.15 -1.34 -4.97
C GLY A 61 -10.48 -0.59 -5.03
N TYR A 62 -10.91 -0.13 -3.87
CA TYR A 62 -12.08 0.70 -3.68
C TYR A 62 -11.66 2.11 -3.26
N GLU A 63 -11.85 3.10 -4.14
CA GLU A 63 -11.62 4.51 -3.82
C GLU A 63 -12.65 4.96 -2.76
N VAL A 64 -12.21 5.18 -1.53
CA VAL A 64 -13.07 5.64 -0.43
C VAL A 64 -13.37 7.12 -0.63
N LYS A 65 -12.31 7.92 -0.75
CA LYS A 65 -12.36 9.38 -0.92
C LYS A 65 -10.98 9.93 -1.29
N GLN A 66 -11.00 11.15 -1.83
CA GLN A 66 -9.82 11.98 -2.02
C GLN A 66 -9.77 13.03 -0.90
N ASN A 67 -8.61 13.21 -0.28
CA ASN A 67 -8.33 14.14 0.80
C ASN A 67 -7.28 15.15 0.33
N GLY A 68 -7.71 16.27 -0.24
CA GLY A 68 -6.79 17.22 -0.85
C GLY A 68 -6.13 16.60 -2.08
N ASP A 69 -4.82 16.43 -2.02
CA ASP A 69 -3.97 15.80 -3.04
C ASP A 69 -3.72 14.30 -2.81
N GLY A 70 -4.17 13.76 -1.68
CA GLY A 70 -4.04 12.35 -1.33
C GLY A 70 -5.33 11.55 -1.55
N PHE A 71 -5.19 10.23 -1.66
CA PHE A 71 -6.30 9.28 -1.75
C PHE A 71 -6.35 8.36 -0.54
N MET A 72 -7.56 8.01 -0.11
CA MET A 72 -7.84 6.88 0.77
C MET A 72 -8.46 5.76 -0.05
N ILE A 73 -7.82 4.60 -0.07
CA ILE A 73 -8.22 3.44 -0.88
C ILE A 73 -8.28 2.21 0.02
N ALA A 74 -9.34 1.42 -0.13
CA ALA A 74 -9.55 0.18 0.61
C ALA A 74 -9.34 -1.04 -0.29
N PHE A 75 -8.75 -2.11 0.26
CA PHE A 75 -8.49 -3.36 -0.46
C PHE A 75 -8.96 -4.56 0.37
N ALA A 76 -9.57 -5.53 -0.31
CA ALA A 76 -9.97 -6.80 0.29
C ALA A 76 -8.80 -7.75 0.56
N SER A 77 -7.61 -7.49 -0.02
CA SER A 77 -6.40 -8.28 0.17
C SER A 77 -5.17 -7.37 0.36
N ALA A 78 -4.23 -7.81 1.19
CA ALA A 78 -2.95 -7.13 1.34
C ALA A 78 -2.14 -7.20 0.04
N THR A 79 -2.25 -8.30 -0.69
CA THR A 79 -1.61 -8.50 -2.00
C THR A 79 -2.01 -7.44 -3.02
N SER A 80 -3.32 -7.18 -3.17
CA SER A 80 -3.82 -6.14 -4.08
C SER A 80 -3.36 -4.74 -3.67
N ALA A 81 -3.35 -4.45 -2.37
CA ALA A 81 -2.85 -3.18 -1.86
C ALA A 81 -1.35 -2.98 -2.14
N VAL A 82 -0.53 -4.03 -1.97
CA VAL A 82 0.89 -3.99 -2.33
C VAL A 82 1.04 -3.77 -3.82
N GLN A 83 0.34 -4.55 -4.64
CA GLN A 83 0.45 -4.46 -6.09
C GLN A 83 0.08 -3.05 -6.59
N PHE A 84 -1.00 -2.48 -6.08
CA PHE A 84 -1.37 -1.09 -6.34
C PHE A 84 -0.24 -0.11 -6.00
N CYS A 85 0.34 -0.22 -4.81
CA CYS A 85 1.41 0.70 -4.40
C CYS A 85 2.65 0.57 -5.29
N LEU A 86 3.00 -0.66 -5.69
CA LEU A 86 4.13 -0.90 -6.60
C LEU A 86 3.85 -0.32 -7.99
N ASP A 87 2.66 -0.58 -8.56
CA ASP A 87 2.23 -0.05 -9.85
C ASP A 87 2.27 1.48 -9.87
N VAL A 88 1.79 2.13 -8.79
CA VAL A 88 1.85 3.59 -8.67
C VAL A 88 3.30 4.09 -8.70
N GLN A 89 4.20 3.48 -7.93
CA GLN A 89 5.59 3.94 -7.86
C GLN A 89 6.35 3.84 -9.19
N GLU A 90 6.05 2.82 -10.00
CA GLU A 90 6.60 2.69 -11.35
C GLU A 90 5.92 3.63 -12.34
N LYS A 91 4.58 3.67 -12.34
CA LYS A 91 3.78 4.44 -13.32
C LYS A 91 4.07 5.95 -13.25
N LEU A 92 4.40 6.48 -12.07
CA LEU A 92 4.82 7.89 -11.91
C LEU A 92 6.00 8.27 -12.79
N LEU A 93 6.92 7.35 -13.07
CA LEU A 93 8.11 7.62 -13.90
C LEU A 93 7.75 7.71 -15.40
N ASP A 94 6.76 6.93 -15.82
CA ASP A 94 6.28 6.84 -17.21
C ASP A 94 5.28 7.94 -17.58
N GLU A 95 4.77 8.68 -16.59
CA GLU A 95 3.73 9.67 -16.83
C GLU A 95 4.27 10.91 -17.56
N HIS A 96 3.46 11.47 -18.45
CA HIS A 96 3.86 12.61 -19.28
C HIS A 96 3.60 13.94 -18.57
N TRP A 97 4.29 14.12 -17.44
CA TRP A 97 4.15 15.33 -16.63
C TRP A 97 4.39 16.62 -17.41
N PRO A 98 3.65 17.71 -17.09
CA PRO A 98 3.91 19.03 -17.67
C PRO A 98 5.38 19.43 -17.51
N LYS A 99 5.95 20.06 -18.54
CA LYS A 99 7.38 20.42 -18.55
C LYS A 99 7.73 21.34 -17.40
N GLU A 100 6.78 22.14 -16.95
CA GLU A 100 6.87 23.10 -15.87
C GLU A 100 7.04 22.38 -14.52
N ILE A 101 6.32 21.27 -14.31
CA ILE A 101 6.53 20.39 -13.13
C ILE A 101 7.95 19.82 -13.14
N LEU A 102 8.43 19.35 -14.30
CA LEU A 102 9.77 18.78 -14.43
C LEU A 102 10.90 19.80 -14.22
N LYS A 103 10.63 21.11 -14.37
CA LYS A 103 11.60 22.18 -14.10
C LYS A 103 11.66 22.54 -12.62
N LEU A 104 10.57 22.35 -11.87
CA LEU A 104 10.51 22.67 -10.44
C LEU A 104 11.38 21.69 -9.64
N PRO A 105 12.17 22.13 -8.64
CA PRO A 105 13.02 21.25 -7.83
C PRO A 105 12.36 19.97 -7.29
N PRO A 106 11.12 19.98 -6.76
CA PRO A 106 10.47 18.73 -6.31
C PRO A 106 10.09 17.77 -7.46
N GLY A 107 9.94 18.25 -8.69
CA GLY A 107 9.53 17.46 -9.85
C GLY A 107 10.66 17.09 -10.82
N GLN A 108 11.89 17.53 -10.56
CA GLN A 108 13.04 17.25 -11.40
C GLN A 108 13.38 15.76 -11.46
N GLU A 109 13.89 15.34 -12.62
CA GLU A 109 14.40 13.98 -12.82
C GLU A 109 15.70 13.78 -12.03
N THR A 110 15.73 12.75 -11.18
CA THR A 110 16.93 12.35 -10.45
C THR A 110 17.31 10.93 -10.83
N LYS A 111 18.63 10.65 -10.87
CA LYS A 111 19.17 9.34 -11.25
C LYS A 111 20.13 8.80 -10.20
N ASP A 112 20.29 7.49 -10.17
CA ASP A 112 21.39 6.83 -9.47
C ASP A 112 22.73 7.01 -10.23
N PRO A 113 23.88 6.63 -9.65
CA PRO A 113 25.18 6.70 -10.31
C PRO A 113 25.27 5.91 -11.62
N GLU A 114 24.47 4.86 -11.77
CA GLU A 114 24.37 4.02 -12.96
C GLU A 114 23.48 4.63 -14.06
N GLY A 115 22.75 5.70 -13.75
CA GLY A 115 21.91 6.45 -14.69
C GLY A 115 20.44 6.01 -14.73
N HIS A 116 20.00 5.12 -13.83
CA HIS A 116 18.60 4.74 -13.72
C HIS A 116 17.79 5.86 -13.07
N VAL A 117 16.60 6.14 -13.62
CA VAL A 117 15.71 7.18 -13.09
C VAL A 117 15.12 6.73 -11.75
N LEU A 118 15.35 7.53 -10.71
CA LEU A 118 14.79 7.31 -9.37
C LEU A 118 13.48 8.06 -9.17
N PHE A 119 13.43 9.33 -9.55
CA PHE A 119 12.26 10.20 -9.42
C PHE A 119 12.13 11.06 -10.66
N ARG A 120 10.89 11.37 -11.06
CA ARG A 120 10.55 12.26 -12.17
C ARG A 120 9.11 12.72 -12.03
N GLY A 121 8.88 14.03 -12.06
CA GLY A 121 7.54 14.61 -11.89
C GLY A 121 7.03 14.53 -10.45
N LEU A 122 5.72 14.43 -10.28
CA LEU A 122 5.13 14.36 -8.94
C LEU A 122 5.64 13.14 -8.17
N GLN A 123 6.03 13.35 -6.92
CA GLN A 123 6.48 12.28 -6.03
C GLN A 123 5.38 11.94 -5.04
N LEU A 124 5.03 10.66 -4.95
CA LEU A 124 4.04 10.19 -3.99
C LEU A 124 4.72 9.40 -2.89
N ARG A 125 4.17 9.56 -1.69
CA ARG A 125 4.41 8.69 -0.55
C ARG A 125 3.12 7.94 -0.23
N MET A 126 3.25 6.68 0.20
CA MET A 126 2.12 5.84 0.51
C MET A 126 2.31 5.15 1.85
N SER A 127 1.21 4.97 2.57
CA SER A 127 1.19 4.18 3.80
C SER A 127 0.01 3.23 3.83
N ALA A 128 0.22 2.03 4.37
CA ALA A 128 -0.83 1.03 4.48
C ALA A 128 -0.86 0.36 5.86
N HIS A 129 -2.09 0.05 6.31
CA HIS A 129 -2.34 -0.74 7.51
C HIS A 129 -3.48 -1.73 7.27
N TRP A 130 -3.53 -2.78 8.07
CA TRP A 130 -4.51 -3.86 7.96
C TRP A 130 -5.26 -4.05 9.28
N GLY A 131 -6.56 -4.32 9.19
CA GLY A 131 -7.34 -4.78 10.32
C GLY A 131 -8.84 -4.57 10.15
N GLU A 132 -9.59 -4.81 11.22
CA GLU A 132 -11.04 -4.65 11.28
C GLU A 132 -11.46 -3.18 11.27
N THR A 133 -12.42 -2.83 10.43
CA THR A 133 -12.93 -1.45 10.29
C THR A 133 -14.41 -1.35 10.63
N VAL A 134 -14.84 -0.16 11.06
CA VAL A 134 -16.26 0.18 11.11
C VAL A 134 -16.65 0.75 9.75
N SER A 135 -17.34 -0.05 8.95
CA SER A 135 -17.86 0.36 7.64
C SER A 135 -19.19 1.09 7.81
N LYS A 136 -19.32 2.28 7.22
CA LYS A 136 -20.55 3.08 7.25
C LYS A 136 -20.78 3.78 5.92
N TRP A 137 -21.97 3.65 5.37
CA TRP A 137 -22.37 4.46 4.22
C TRP A 137 -22.35 5.95 4.58
N ASN A 138 -21.67 6.76 3.75
CA ASN A 138 -21.55 8.19 3.94
C ASN A 138 -22.29 8.94 2.82
N GLU A 139 -23.36 9.62 3.20
CA GLU A 139 -24.25 10.35 2.29
C GLU A 139 -23.59 11.54 1.59
N VAL A 140 -22.50 12.10 2.13
CA VAL A 140 -21.84 13.27 1.53
C VAL A 140 -20.94 12.84 0.39
N ILE A 141 -20.10 11.83 0.63
CA ILE A 141 -19.18 11.31 -0.40
C ILE A 141 -19.84 10.26 -1.31
N GLN A 142 -21.07 9.81 -0.99
CA GLN A 142 -21.82 8.78 -1.72
C GLN A 142 -21.01 7.48 -1.89
N ARG A 143 -20.36 7.07 -0.80
CA ARG A 143 -19.45 5.93 -0.73
C ARG A 143 -19.54 5.28 0.65
N MET A 144 -19.23 4.00 0.74
CA MET A 144 -18.83 3.37 2.00
C MET A 144 -17.58 4.08 2.53
N ASP A 145 -17.69 4.63 3.73
CA ASP A 145 -16.58 5.19 4.49
C ASP A 145 -16.13 4.19 5.56
N TYR A 146 -14.87 4.30 5.96
CA TYR A 146 -14.26 3.42 6.95
C TYR A 146 -13.77 4.24 8.12
N LEU A 147 -14.06 3.77 9.32
CA LEU A 147 -13.73 4.45 10.56
C LEU A 147 -13.03 3.50 11.53
N GLY A 148 -12.32 4.09 12.49
CA GLY A 148 -11.73 3.36 13.62
C GLY A 148 -10.20 3.31 13.60
N PRO A 149 -9.60 2.54 14.52
CA PRO A 149 -8.15 2.50 14.74
C PRO A 149 -7.34 2.20 13.49
N VAL A 150 -7.83 1.32 12.61
CA VAL A 150 -7.11 0.92 11.40
C VAL A 150 -6.88 2.11 10.46
N VAL A 151 -7.93 2.90 10.24
CA VAL A 151 -7.89 4.10 9.39
C VAL A 151 -7.02 5.17 10.02
N ASN A 152 -7.16 5.39 11.33
CA ASN A 152 -6.38 6.38 12.07
C ASN A 152 -4.87 6.06 12.01
N ARG A 153 -4.50 4.78 12.16
CA ARG A 153 -3.11 4.32 12.07
C ARG A 153 -2.54 4.52 10.67
N ALA A 154 -3.23 4.03 9.63
CA ALA A 154 -2.79 4.23 8.24
C ALA A 154 -2.60 5.72 7.92
N ALA A 155 -3.55 6.58 8.31
CA ALA A 155 -3.45 8.03 8.11
C ALA A 155 -2.30 8.70 8.89
N ARG A 156 -1.82 8.10 9.99
CA ARG A 156 -0.69 8.63 10.78
C ARG A 156 0.65 8.16 10.24
N PHE A 157 0.74 6.94 9.72
CA PHE A 157 1.99 6.40 9.18
C PHE A 157 2.55 7.23 8.03
N ILE A 158 1.69 7.90 7.25
CA ILE A 158 2.13 8.83 6.19
C ILE A 158 3.08 9.93 6.69
N GLN A 159 2.99 10.31 7.98
CA GLN A 159 3.82 11.36 8.59
C GLN A 159 5.30 10.99 8.62
N VAL A 160 5.63 9.70 8.66
CA VAL A 160 7.00 9.18 8.65
C VAL A 160 7.38 8.53 7.31
N THR A 161 6.60 8.78 6.27
CA THR A 161 6.85 8.25 4.92
C THR A 161 7.53 9.32 4.07
N GLU A 162 8.66 8.96 3.45
CA GLU A 162 9.36 9.77 2.46
C GLU A 162 8.80 9.58 1.04
N GLY A 163 9.13 10.51 0.14
CA GLY A 163 8.79 10.40 -1.28
C GLY A 163 9.32 9.10 -1.90
N GLY A 164 8.43 8.36 -2.58
CA GLY A 164 8.74 7.07 -3.17
C GLY A 164 8.61 5.87 -2.22
N GLN A 165 8.40 6.08 -0.92
CA GLN A 165 8.23 4.98 0.04
C GLN A 165 6.79 4.46 0.07
N ILE A 166 6.70 3.15 0.37
CA ILE A 166 5.46 2.45 0.68
C ILE A 166 5.60 1.93 2.11
N VAL A 167 5.16 2.70 3.10
CA VAL A 167 5.28 2.34 4.52
C VAL A 167 4.13 1.43 4.93
N VAL A 168 4.44 0.32 5.59
CA VAL A 168 3.45 -0.65 6.04
C VAL A 168 3.71 -1.06 7.49
N SER A 169 2.63 -1.31 8.22
CA SER A 169 2.69 -1.88 9.58
C SER A 169 3.12 -3.35 9.61
N GLU A 170 3.54 -3.82 10.78
CA GLU A 170 3.73 -5.26 11.04
C GLU A 170 2.45 -6.09 10.81
N GLU A 171 1.27 -5.62 11.20
CA GLU A 171 -0.01 -6.33 10.98
C GLU A 171 -0.30 -6.54 9.49
N PHE A 172 -0.04 -5.52 8.68
CA PHE A 172 -0.19 -5.61 7.23
C PHE A 172 0.73 -6.68 6.61
N LEU A 173 1.98 -6.77 7.07
CA LEU A 173 2.89 -7.83 6.61
C LEU A 173 2.48 -9.22 7.09
N ARG A 174 1.85 -9.34 8.27
CA ARG A 174 1.30 -10.63 8.74
C ARG A 174 0.15 -11.09 7.86
N GLN A 175 -0.73 -10.17 7.45
CA GLN A 175 -1.77 -10.51 6.48
C GLN A 175 -1.16 -10.96 5.15
N LEU A 176 -0.18 -10.22 4.63
CA LEU A 176 0.50 -10.60 3.38
C LEU A 176 1.18 -11.98 3.46
N GLN A 177 1.74 -12.31 4.63
CA GLN A 177 2.29 -13.64 4.89
C GLN A 177 1.20 -14.71 4.90
N SER A 178 0.06 -14.45 5.54
CA SER A 178 -1.07 -15.39 5.57
C SER A 178 -1.60 -15.67 4.15
N GLU A 179 -1.72 -14.64 3.31
CA GLU A 179 -2.11 -14.79 1.90
C GLU A 179 -1.11 -15.64 1.12
N LEU A 180 0.19 -15.50 1.40
CA LEU A 180 1.25 -16.33 0.79
C LEU A 180 1.16 -17.79 1.21
N GLU A 181 0.87 -18.05 2.49
CA GLU A 181 0.70 -19.40 3.03
C GLU A 181 -0.50 -20.10 2.36
N ILE A 182 -1.64 -19.42 2.27
CA ILE A 182 -2.83 -19.92 1.56
C ILE A 182 -2.53 -20.21 0.08
N ALA A 183 -1.84 -19.29 -0.62
CA ALA A 183 -1.47 -19.48 -2.02
C ALA A 183 -0.48 -20.65 -2.23
N LYS A 184 0.33 -20.99 -1.21
CA LYS A 184 1.22 -22.16 -1.26
C LYS A 184 0.46 -23.47 -1.08
N GLU A 185 -0.56 -23.51 -0.23
CA GLU A 185 -1.37 -24.69 0.03
C GLU A 185 -2.25 -25.06 -1.17
N GLN A 186 -2.90 -24.08 -1.80
CA GLN A 186 -3.75 -24.29 -2.98
C GLN A 186 -2.98 -24.91 -4.16
N GLN A 187 -1.72 -24.52 -4.37
CA GLN A 187 -0.88 -25.13 -5.41
C GLN A 187 -0.43 -26.57 -5.09
N GLN A 188 -0.34 -26.93 -3.81
CA GLN A 188 -0.01 -28.30 -3.41
C GLN A 188 -1.20 -29.24 -3.63
N SER A 189 -2.43 -28.78 -3.34
CA SER A 189 -3.64 -29.56 -3.62
C SER A 189 -3.86 -29.77 -5.11
N ASP A 190 -3.60 -28.76 -5.96
CA ASP A 190 -3.77 -28.86 -7.41
C ASP A 190 -2.76 -29.83 -8.07
N SER A 191 -1.67 -30.16 -7.38
CA SER A 191 -0.65 -31.10 -7.87
C SER A 191 -0.92 -32.56 -7.53
N HIS A 192 -1.98 -32.87 -6.77
CA HIS A 192 -2.37 -34.26 -6.49
C HIS A 192 -3.41 -34.73 -7.51
N ASP A 193 -2.96 -35.56 -8.47
CA ASP A 193 -3.86 -36.32 -9.34
C ASP A 193 -4.81 -37.19 -8.48
N PRO A 194 -6.10 -37.35 -8.87
CA PRO A 194 -7.06 -38.11 -8.09
C PRO A 194 -6.73 -39.61 -8.13
N VAL A 195 -6.20 -40.13 -7.03
CA VAL A 195 -6.11 -41.59 -6.79
C VAL A 195 -7.48 -42.10 -6.32
N PRO A 196 -8.00 -43.23 -6.85
CA PRO A 196 -9.34 -43.70 -6.50
C PRO A 196 -9.47 -44.04 -5.02
N ALA A 197 -10.60 -43.62 -4.45
CA ALA A 197 -10.98 -43.85 -3.07
C ALA A 197 -11.02 -45.35 -2.73
N ASP A 198 -10.14 -45.78 -1.83
CA ASP A 198 -10.44 -46.91 -0.95
C ASP A 198 -10.75 -46.35 0.44
N SER A 199 -11.92 -46.75 0.92
CA SER A 199 -12.56 -46.27 2.14
C SER A 199 -12.44 -47.33 3.21
N THR A 200 -11.61 -47.09 4.22
CA THR A 200 -11.74 -47.68 5.56
C THR A 200 -11.18 -46.63 6.53
N GLY A 201 -12.00 -46.02 7.41
CA GLY A 201 -12.30 -46.52 8.77
C GLY A 201 -11.08 -46.29 9.67
N ASP A 202 -11.11 -45.70 10.85
CA ASP A 202 -12.14 -45.41 11.84
C ASP A 202 -11.42 -44.70 13.01
N ASP A 203 -12.19 -43.99 13.83
CA ASP A 203 -11.96 -43.64 15.24
C ASP A 203 -10.75 -42.82 15.71
N GLY A 204 -11.08 -41.72 16.43
CA GLY A 204 -10.12 -41.05 17.30
C GLY A 204 -10.52 -39.66 17.77
N ARG A 205 -11.52 -39.58 18.66
CA ARG A 205 -11.88 -38.37 19.42
C ARG A 205 -10.68 -37.79 20.18
N SER A 206 -10.50 -36.47 20.15
CA SER A 206 -10.12 -35.64 21.31
C SER A 206 -10.44 -34.18 21.01
N ALA A 207 -11.35 -33.62 21.81
CA ALA A 207 -11.71 -32.21 21.82
C ALA A 207 -10.79 -31.50 22.83
N ASP A 208 -9.74 -30.85 22.34
CA ASP A 208 -9.02 -29.86 23.12
C ASP A 208 -9.57 -28.47 22.81
N GLY A 209 -9.79 -27.70 23.88
CA GLY A 209 -10.46 -26.41 23.90
C GLY A 209 -9.76 -25.33 23.08
N PRO A 210 -10.25 -24.08 23.10
CA PRO A 210 -9.73 -23.01 22.29
C PRO A 210 -8.28 -22.69 22.70
N SER A 211 -7.33 -23.34 22.04
CA SER A 211 -5.99 -22.81 21.88
C SER A 211 -6.16 -21.51 21.13
N THR A 212 -6.14 -20.39 21.85
CA THR A 212 -5.69 -19.12 21.28
C THR A 212 -4.24 -19.30 20.88
N THR A 213 -4.03 -19.96 19.74
CA THR A 213 -2.74 -20.04 19.09
C THR A 213 -2.31 -18.58 18.87
N PRO A 214 -1.17 -18.14 19.44
CA PRO A 214 -0.70 -16.79 19.21
C PRO A 214 -0.60 -16.57 17.70
N ALA A 215 -0.99 -15.37 17.23
CA ALA A 215 -0.87 -15.03 15.82
C ALA A 215 0.53 -15.42 15.30
N PRO A 216 0.63 -16.12 14.15
CA PRO A 216 1.90 -16.65 13.66
C PRO A 216 2.93 -15.52 13.61
N SER A 217 4.12 -15.76 14.16
CA SER A 217 5.20 -14.77 14.18
C SER A 217 5.52 -14.31 12.76
N LEU A 218 5.74 -13.00 12.59
CA LEU A 218 6.08 -12.45 11.28
C LEU A 218 7.43 -13.03 10.82
N ASN A 219 7.40 -13.80 9.74
CA ASN A 219 8.56 -14.38 9.10
C ASN A 219 8.88 -13.63 7.80
N LEU A 220 9.70 -12.59 7.90
CA LEU A 220 10.13 -11.81 6.74
C LEU A 220 10.89 -12.64 5.69
N ARG A 221 11.42 -13.82 6.04
CA ARG A 221 12.21 -14.63 5.10
C ARG A 221 11.35 -15.18 3.96
N SER A 222 10.11 -15.58 4.24
CA SER A 222 9.17 -16.05 3.20
C SER A 222 8.77 -14.91 2.28
N LEU A 223 8.42 -13.75 2.85
CA LEU A 223 8.03 -12.57 2.09
C LEU A 223 9.18 -11.95 1.29
N ARG A 224 10.44 -12.21 1.63
CA ARG A 224 11.63 -11.79 0.85
C ARG A 224 12.04 -12.77 -0.25
N SER A 225 11.45 -13.96 -0.30
CA SER A 225 11.77 -14.96 -1.32
C SER A 225 11.17 -14.55 -2.66
N ARG A 226 12.03 -14.26 -3.66
CA ARG A 226 11.60 -13.94 -5.04
C ARG A 226 10.70 -15.01 -5.66
N ARG A 227 10.92 -16.28 -5.30
CA ARG A 227 10.07 -17.40 -5.76
C ARG A 227 8.67 -17.32 -5.16
N ASP A 228 8.58 -16.90 -3.90
CA ASP A 228 7.33 -16.80 -3.17
C ASP A 228 6.55 -15.53 -3.54
N GLN A 229 7.23 -14.40 -3.70
CA GLN A 229 6.58 -13.14 -4.12
C GLN A 229 5.85 -13.26 -5.46
N LYS A 230 6.36 -14.07 -6.40
CA LYS A 230 5.68 -14.34 -7.68
C LYS A 230 4.28 -14.96 -7.54
N LYS A 231 3.94 -15.47 -6.36
CA LYS A 231 2.59 -15.98 -6.04
C LYS A 231 1.64 -14.89 -5.56
N LEU A 232 2.17 -13.74 -5.17
CA LEU A 232 1.41 -12.60 -4.66
C LEU A 232 1.34 -11.50 -5.72
N THR A 233 2.50 -11.02 -6.15
CA THR A 233 2.65 -9.84 -6.99
C THR A 233 3.37 -10.19 -8.29
N HIS A 234 3.04 -9.47 -9.37
CA HIS A 234 3.76 -9.60 -10.64
C HIS A 234 5.08 -8.80 -10.63
N GLN A 235 5.21 -7.83 -9.73
CA GLN A 235 6.45 -7.11 -9.43
C GLN A 235 7.16 -7.73 -8.21
N GLN A 236 8.48 -7.59 -8.15
CA GLN A 236 9.27 -7.97 -6.98
C GLN A 236 9.55 -6.74 -6.12
N PHE A 237 9.60 -6.92 -4.80
CA PHE A 237 9.88 -5.82 -3.87
C PHE A 237 10.77 -6.25 -2.70
N GLU A 238 11.50 -5.31 -2.11
CA GLU A 238 12.23 -5.52 -0.87
C GLU A 238 11.41 -5.05 0.33
N ILE A 239 11.60 -5.69 1.48
CA ILE A 239 11.02 -5.28 2.76
C ILE A 239 12.15 -4.89 3.70
N ARG A 240 12.18 -3.62 4.11
CA ARG A 240 13.19 -3.08 5.03
C ARG A 240 12.50 -2.57 6.30
N PRO A 241 13.09 -2.78 7.49
CA PRO A 241 12.57 -2.16 8.71
C PRO A 241 12.73 -0.63 8.62
N LEU A 242 11.69 0.11 8.97
CA LEU A 242 11.75 1.55 9.15
C LEU A 242 12.10 1.91 10.60
N GLY A 243 11.56 1.16 11.56
CA GLY A 243 11.77 1.35 13.00
C GLY A 243 10.48 1.30 13.80
N ASP A 244 10.59 1.60 15.10
CA ASP A 244 9.45 1.70 16.02
C ASP A 244 9.11 3.18 16.24
N TYR A 245 7.84 3.54 16.01
CA TYR A 245 7.37 4.93 16.03
C TYR A 245 6.16 5.11 16.96
N GLU A 246 6.23 6.12 17.83
CA GLU A 246 5.10 6.60 18.62
C GLU A 246 4.47 7.80 17.92
N PHE A 247 3.16 7.75 17.70
CA PHE A 247 2.41 8.83 17.08
C PHE A 247 1.47 9.49 18.08
N GLN A 248 1.39 10.81 18.05
CA GLN A 248 0.44 11.54 18.87
C GLN A 248 -1.00 11.09 18.57
N GLY A 249 -1.69 10.63 19.62
CA GLY A 249 -3.08 10.17 19.56
C GLY A 249 -3.25 8.70 19.16
N LEU A 250 -2.16 7.95 18.98
CA LEU A 250 -2.20 6.50 18.88
C LEU A 250 -1.65 5.87 20.16
N GLU A 251 -2.15 4.68 20.48
CA GLU A 251 -1.65 3.85 21.57
C GLU A 251 -0.48 3.00 21.07
N ASP A 252 0.50 2.81 21.95
CA ASP A 252 1.71 2.00 21.75
C ASP A 252 2.64 2.44 20.60
N PRO A 253 3.94 2.09 20.67
CA PRO A 253 4.83 2.20 19.52
C PRO A 253 4.42 1.23 18.41
N HIS A 254 4.42 1.71 17.17
CA HIS A 254 4.14 0.92 15.98
C HIS A 254 5.43 0.55 15.26
N LYS A 255 5.62 -0.75 15.04
CA LYS A 255 6.72 -1.27 14.22
C LYS A 255 6.39 -1.14 12.75
N LEU A 256 7.18 -0.35 12.04
CA LEU A 256 6.96 -0.02 10.65
C LEU A 256 8.06 -0.58 9.75
N TYR A 257 7.66 -0.87 8.53
CA TYR A 257 8.50 -1.34 7.43
C TYR A 257 8.25 -0.46 6.22
N PHE A 258 9.18 -0.45 5.27
CA PHE A 258 8.92 0.10 3.95
C PHE A 258 9.18 -0.94 2.88
N LEU A 259 8.33 -0.89 1.84
CA LEU A 259 8.45 -1.70 0.64
C LEU A 259 9.12 -0.87 -0.46
N VAL A 260 9.97 -1.51 -1.24
CA VAL A 260 10.67 -0.89 -2.38
C VAL A 260 10.53 -1.79 -3.60
N PRO A 261 9.95 -1.33 -4.72
CA PRO A 261 10.05 -2.07 -5.98
C PRO A 261 11.52 -2.36 -6.28
N HIS A 262 11.85 -3.59 -6.69
CA HIS A 262 13.25 -3.92 -7.05
C HIS A 262 13.78 -3.04 -8.20
N SER A 263 12.91 -2.65 -9.12
CA SER A 263 13.17 -1.70 -10.21
C SER A 263 13.60 -0.32 -9.71
N LEU A 264 13.26 0.03 -8.46
CA LEU A 264 13.51 1.32 -7.82
C LEU A 264 14.40 1.18 -6.59
N GLY A 265 15.21 0.12 -6.51
CA GLY A 265 16.09 -0.17 -5.39
C GLY A 265 17.07 0.96 -5.05
N GLY A 266 17.53 1.72 -6.05
CA GLY A 266 18.41 2.88 -5.85
C GLY A 266 17.80 4.02 -5.02
N ARG A 267 16.47 4.04 -4.82
CA ARG A 267 15.82 4.99 -3.91
C ARG A 267 16.19 4.77 -2.45
N VAL A 268 16.60 3.56 -2.07
CA VAL A 268 17.01 3.24 -0.69
C VAL A 268 18.19 4.10 -0.25
N ASP A 269 19.17 4.30 -1.14
CA ASP A 269 20.34 5.13 -0.86
C ASP A 269 20.01 6.63 -0.88
N HIS A 270 18.88 7.02 -1.48
CA HIS A 270 18.39 8.39 -1.50
C HIS A 270 17.65 8.76 -0.21
N TRP A 271 16.96 7.82 0.43
CA TRP A 271 16.19 8.12 1.63
C TRP A 271 17.10 8.41 2.82
N HIS A 272 16.88 9.56 3.42
CA HIS A 272 17.34 9.85 4.77
C HIS A 272 16.11 9.63 5.66
N GLN A 273 16.31 9.12 6.88
CA GLN A 273 15.18 8.98 7.81
C GLN A 273 14.50 10.33 8.00
N VAL A 274 13.16 10.34 8.05
CA VAL A 274 12.38 11.58 8.22
C VAL A 274 12.91 12.32 9.44
N ALA A 275 13.40 13.53 9.23
CA ALA A 275 13.80 14.39 10.33
C ALA A 275 12.61 14.61 11.27
N HIS A 276 12.88 14.80 12.57
CA HIS A 276 11.91 14.95 13.66
C HIS A 276 10.58 15.60 13.23
N VAL A 277 9.54 14.77 13.07
CA VAL A 277 8.19 15.22 12.73
C VAL A 277 7.47 15.62 14.01
N THR A 278 6.87 16.81 14.00
CA THR A 278 6.10 17.27 15.17
C THR A 278 4.99 16.26 15.49
N GLY A 279 4.98 15.76 16.72
CA GLY A 279 4.01 14.76 17.18
C GLY A 279 4.41 13.30 16.94
N VAL A 280 5.62 13.02 16.45
CA VAL A 280 6.12 11.64 16.26
C VAL A 280 7.48 11.45 16.95
N LYS A 281 7.65 10.36 17.71
CA LYS A 281 8.94 9.93 18.26
C LYS A 281 9.35 8.60 17.64
N GLY A 282 10.56 8.52 17.08
CA GLY A 282 11.10 7.28 16.52
C GLY A 282 12.36 6.82 17.27
N ASN A 283 12.45 5.52 17.58
CA ASN A 283 13.69 4.91 18.07
C ASN A 283 14.42 4.23 16.91
N VAL A 284 15.48 4.88 16.44
CA VAL A 284 16.33 4.32 15.39
C VAL A 284 17.39 3.45 16.06
N ARG A 285 17.24 2.13 16.01
CA ARG A 285 18.41 1.26 16.17
C ARG A 285 19.22 1.36 14.90
N SER A 286 20.29 2.14 14.92
CA SER A 286 21.36 2.01 13.93
C SER A 286 21.89 0.58 14.05
N SER A 287 21.53 -0.28 13.11
CA SER A 287 22.23 -1.56 12.90
C SER A 287 23.42 -1.33 12.00
#